data_AF-A0A6S7IYI9-F1
#
_entry.id   AF-A0A6S7IYI9-F1
#
_cell.length_a   1.000
_cell.length_b   1.000
_cell.length_c   1.000
_cell.angle_alpha   90.00
_cell.angle_beta   90.00
_cell.angle_gamma   90.00
#
_symmetry.space_group_name_H-M   'P 1'
#
loop_
_entity.id
_entity.type
_entity.pdbx_description
1 polymer ?
#
loop_
_entity_poly.entity_id
_entity_poly.type
_entity_poly.pdbx_seq_one_letter_code
_entity_poly.pdbx_strand_id
1 'polypeptide(L)'
;MEKMWVPEKSQALKDKVWVEARFPEKFHSAVFILQHANVLTVESLRKMMEIHSRVVNITITSEGKKLFWTDMCFRVGGKCAMQSILELWLFKKAELEKNLTNEEIFCELEKRQTFSPYSNRPFSLERVVGGLTYKDGNISGARAFKASYAVESKLELDKSSGEEIDRRAIMWEKEFANILDEYDDVVYFTNTK
;
A
#
# COMPACT_ATOMS: atom_id res chain seq x y z
N MET A 1 -11.10 -10.11 -15.43
CA MET A 1 -10.18 -11.26 -15.52
C MET A 1 -10.82 -12.59 -15.10
N GLU A 2 -11.63 -12.65 -14.03
CA GLU A 2 -12.21 -13.92 -13.52
C GLU A 2 -13.18 -14.64 -14.45
N LYS A 3 -13.90 -13.93 -15.34
CA LYS A 3 -14.86 -14.54 -16.29
C LYS A 3 -14.22 -15.61 -17.18
N MET A 4 -12.89 -15.61 -17.35
CA MET A 4 -12.18 -16.63 -18.14
C MET A 4 -11.73 -17.86 -17.32
N TRP A 5 -11.65 -17.76 -15.99
CA TRP A 5 -11.07 -18.79 -15.13
C TRP A 5 -12.08 -19.50 -14.22
N VAL A 6 -13.29 -18.96 -14.12
CA VAL A 6 -14.37 -19.48 -13.27
C VAL A 6 -15.57 -19.87 -14.15
N PRO A 7 -16.07 -21.12 -14.07
CA PRO A 7 -17.26 -21.51 -14.81
C PRO A 7 -18.45 -20.60 -14.48
N GLU A 8 -19.17 -20.15 -15.52
CA GLU A 8 -20.27 -19.18 -15.40
C GLU A 8 -21.40 -19.60 -14.46
N LYS A 9 -21.56 -20.92 -14.24
CA LYS A 9 -22.61 -21.48 -13.38
C LYS A 9 -22.12 -21.89 -11.99
N SER A 10 -20.87 -21.62 -11.66
CA SER A 10 -20.29 -22.00 -10.37
C SER A 10 -20.98 -21.27 -9.21
N GLN A 11 -21.03 -21.93 -8.05
CA GLN A 11 -21.55 -21.31 -6.83
C GLN A 11 -20.70 -20.10 -6.41
N ALA A 12 -19.38 -20.17 -6.61
CA ALA A 12 -18.46 -19.07 -6.32
C ALA A 12 -18.83 -17.76 -7.04
N LEU A 13 -19.22 -17.84 -8.32
CA LEU A 13 -19.63 -16.65 -9.07
C LEU A 13 -20.95 -16.08 -8.53
N LYS A 14 -21.91 -16.93 -8.16
CA LYS A 14 -23.19 -16.50 -7.57
C LYS A 14 -22.97 -15.80 -6.22
N ASP A 15 -22.14 -16.38 -5.37
CA ASP A 15 -21.81 -15.83 -4.06
C ASP A 15 -21.08 -14.49 -4.20
N LYS A 16 -20.13 -14.39 -5.15
CA LYS A 16 -19.44 -13.14 -5.45
C LYS A 16 -20.41 -12.03 -5.86
N VAL A 17 -21.27 -12.29 -6.85
CA VAL A 17 -22.29 -11.30 -7.30
C VAL A 17 -23.19 -10.87 -6.14
N TRP A 18 -23.57 -11.81 -5.27
CA TRP A 18 -24.38 -11.51 -4.08
C TRP A 18 -23.62 -10.60 -3.08
N VAL A 19 -22.32 -10.85 -2.87
CA VAL A 19 -21.46 -10.05 -1.98
C VAL A 19 -21.23 -8.67 -2.55
N GLU A 20 -20.84 -8.54 -3.81
CA GLU A 20 -20.58 -7.24 -4.46
C GLU A 20 -21.81 -6.34 -4.46
N ALA A 21 -23.00 -6.92 -4.69
CA ALA A 21 -24.26 -6.17 -4.65
C ALA A 21 -24.63 -5.66 -3.24
N ARG A 22 -24.14 -6.29 -2.16
CA ARG A 22 -24.46 -5.92 -0.77
C ARG A 22 -23.34 -5.18 -0.05
N PHE A 23 -22.11 -5.46 -0.44
CA PHE A 23 -20.89 -4.95 0.15
C PHE A 23 -19.98 -4.43 -0.96
N PRO A 24 -20.39 -3.36 -1.67
CA PRO A 24 -19.61 -2.82 -2.77
C PRO A 24 -18.23 -2.41 -2.26
N GLU A 25 -17.20 -2.70 -3.07
CA GLU A 25 -15.83 -2.36 -2.74
C GLU A 25 -15.68 -0.84 -2.67
N LYS A 26 -15.42 -0.32 -1.46
CA LYS A 26 -15.32 1.13 -1.20
C LYS A 26 -13.95 1.69 -1.53
N PHE A 27 -12.97 0.83 -1.66
CA PHE A 27 -11.59 1.19 -1.95
C PHE A 27 -10.86 0.00 -2.56
N HIS A 28 -9.88 0.28 -3.41
CA HIS A 28 -8.89 -0.70 -3.83
C HIS A 28 -7.53 -0.32 -3.24
N SER A 29 -6.60 -1.27 -3.19
CA SER A 29 -5.27 -1.06 -2.63
C SER A 29 -4.20 -1.21 -3.70
N ALA A 30 -3.39 -0.17 -3.88
CA ALA A 30 -2.11 -0.30 -4.56
C ALA A 30 -1.03 -0.68 -3.54
N VAL A 31 -0.24 -1.69 -3.86
CA VAL A 31 0.73 -2.29 -2.94
C VAL A 31 2.08 -2.36 -3.62
N PHE A 32 3.14 -2.04 -2.89
CA PHE A 32 4.49 -2.40 -3.30
C PHE A 32 5.22 -3.13 -2.18
N ILE A 33 6.17 -3.97 -2.59
CA ILE A 33 7.00 -4.79 -1.71
C ILE A 33 8.46 -4.54 -2.11
N LEU A 34 9.23 -3.95 -1.21
CA LEU A 34 10.68 -3.81 -1.32
C LEU A 34 11.32 -5.10 -0.80
N GLN A 35 12.21 -5.72 -1.59
CA GLN A 35 12.82 -7.00 -1.28
C GLN A 35 14.34 -6.88 -1.17
N HIS A 36 14.93 -7.45 -0.12
CA HIS A 36 16.38 -7.50 0.04
C HIS A 36 16.78 -8.69 0.92
N ALA A 37 18.07 -9.04 0.95
CA ALA A 37 18.57 -10.12 1.84
C ALA A 37 18.28 -9.82 3.32
N ASN A 38 18.47 -8.56 3.71
CA ASN A 38 17.96 -7.99 4.95
C ASN A 38 17.44 -6.57 4.67
N VAL A 39 16.15 -6.33 4.90
CA VAL A 39 15.52 -5.00 4.77
C VAL A 39 15.52 -4.21 6.08
N LEU A 40 15.88 -4.81 7.22
CA LEU A 40 15.94 -4.10 8.51
C LEU A 40 17.21 -3.25 8.61
N THR A 41 17.37 -2.34 7.66
CA THR A 41 18.48 -1.40 7.56
C THR A 41 17.96 0.02 7.36
N VAL A 42 18.75 0.99 7.80
CA VAL A 42 18.45 2.42 7.64
C VAL A 42 18.30 2.79 6.17
N GLU A 43 19.13 2.20 5.30
CA GLU A 43 19.06 2.41 3.85
C GLU A 43 17.72 1.96 3.27
N SER A 44 17.26 0.77 3.62
CA SER A 44 15.97 0.24 3.15
C SER A 44 14.79 1.10 3.64
N LEU A 45 14.83 1.56 4.89
CA LEU A 45 13.82 2.46 5.45
C LEU A 45 13.82 3.84 4.77
N ARG A 46 14.99 4.39 4.46
CA ARG A 46 15.12 5.64 3.69
C ARG A 46 14.59 5.48 2.27
N LYS A 47 14.92 4.38 1.61
CA LYS A 47 14.36 4.04 0.29
C LYS A 47 12.83 3.92 0.34
N MET A 48 12.29 3.25 1.35
CA MET A 48 10.85 3.18 1.59
C MET A 48 10.21 4.57 1.73
N MET A 49 10.86 5.48 2.46
CA MET A 49 10.40 6.86 2.67
C MET A 49 10.48 7.72 1.41
N GLU A 50 11.53 7.53 0.61
CA GLU A 50 11.69 8.19 -0.69
C GLU A 50 10.55 7.79 -1.64
N ILE A 51 10.33 6.48 -1.83
CA ILE A 51 9.24 5.96 -2.64
C ILE A 51 7.91 6.49 -2.12
N HIS A 52 7.68 6.41 -0.80
CA HIS A 52 6.47 6.95 -0.19
C HIS A 52 6.24 8.42 -0.53
N SER A 53 7.28 9.25 -0.40
CA SER A 53 7.21 10.69 -0.69
C SER A 53 6.88 10.97 -2.16
N ARG A 54 7.39 10.15 -3.09
CA ARG A 54 7.05 10.26 -4.52
C ARG A 54 5.60 9.85 -4.76
N VAL A 55 5.16 8.74 -4.18
CA VAL A 55 3.80 8.18 -4.34
C VAL A 55 2.72 9.14 -3.82
N VAL A 56 2.89 9.72 -2.63
CA VAL A 56 1.87 10.64 -2.07
C VAL A 56 1.80 11.98 -2.82
N ASN A 57 2.87 12.35 -3.53
CA ASN A 57 2.95 13.56 -4.34
C ASN A 57 2.54 13.34 -5.81
N ILE A 58 2.17 12.11 -6.20
CA ILE A 58 1.60 11.85 -7.52
C ILE A 58 0.39 12.76 -7.71
N THR A 59 0.38 13.41 -8.86
CA THR A 59 -0.71 14.29 -9.24
C THR A 59 -1.23 13.89 -10.60
N ILE A 60 -2.55 13.73 -10.70
CA ILE A 60 -3.22 13.44 -11.96
C ILE A 60 -4.11 14.61 -12.36
N THR A 61 -4.50 14.65 -13.64
CA THR A 61 -5.51 15.59 -14.13
C THR A 61 -6.71 14.80 -14.62
N SER A 62 -7.87 15.01 -13.99
CA SER A 62 -9.14 14.40 -14.38
C SER A 62 -10.20 15.48 -14.50
N GLU A 63 -10.92 15.51 -15.63
CA GLU A 63 -11.98 16.49 -15.89
C GLU A 63 -11.53 17.96 -15.72
N GLY A 64 -10.29 18.27 -16.10
CA GLY A 64 -9.71 19.61 -15.96
C GLY A 64 -9.33 19.99 -14.52
N LYS A 65 -9.48 19.09 -13.55
CA LYS A 65 -9.05 19.29 -12.16
C LYS A 65 -7.77 18.51 -11.88
N LYS A 66 -6.85 19.16 -11.19
CA LYS A 66 -5.63 18.56 -10.66
C LYS A 66 -5.96 17.86 -9.34
N LEU A 67 -5.74 16.55 -9.25
CA LEU A 67 -6.04 15.74 -8.07
C LEU A 67 -4.76 15.14 -7.51
N PHE A 68 -4.56 15.30 -6.20
CA PHE A 68 -3.50 14.63 -5.45
C PHE A 68 -4.01 13.29 -4.93
N TRP A 69 -3.10 12.39 -4.58
CA TRP A 69 -3.47 11.12 -3.93
C TRP A 69 -4.36 11.35 -2.70
N THR A 70 -4.07 12.36 -1.89
CA THR A 70 -4.86 12.70 -0.68
C THR A 70 -6.30 13.10 -0.97
N ASP A 71 -6.60 13.56 -2.18
CA ASP A 71 -7.97 13.91 -2.61
C ASP A 71 -8.77 12.67 -3.01
N MET A 72 -8.09 11.55 -3.25
CA MET A 72 -8.67 10.31 -3.76
C MET A 72 -8.48 9.13 -2.82
N CYS A 73 -7.71 9.28 -1.75
CA CYS A 73 -7.44 8.21 -0.81
C CYS A 73 -8.71 7.79 -0.07
N PHE A 74 -8.84 6.50 0.24
CA PHE A 74 -9.88 6.05 1.15
C PHE A 74 -9.58 6.54 2.56
N ARG A 75 -10.53 7.22 3.21
CA ARG A 75 -10.33 7.80 4.54
C ARG A 75 -11.02 6.99 5.61
N VAL A 76 -10.33 6.81 6.72
CA VAL A 76 -10.91 6.26 7.95
C VAL A 76 -10.47 7.17 9.08
N GLY A 77 -11.39 7.65 9.91
CA GLY A 77 -11.09 8.60 10.98
C GLY A 77 -10.39 9.88 10.49
N GLY A 78 -10.77 10.38 9.31
CA GLY A 78 -10.22 11.61 8.72
C GLY A 78 -8.83 11.48 8.07
N LYS A 79 -8.12 10.36 8.26
CA LYS A 79 -6.79 10.08 7.68
C LYS A 79 -6.91 9.12 6.49
N CYS A 80 -6.04 9.28 5.49
CA CYS A 80 -5.90 8.31 4.41
C CYS A 80 -5.51 6.94 4.99
N ALA A 81 -6.16 5.88 4.54
CA ALA A 81 -5.83 4.52 4.87
C ALA A 81 -4.60 4.09 4.05
N MET A 82 -3.47 4.02 4.73
CA MET A 82 -2.24 3.46 4.21
C MET A 82 -1.57 2.64 5.31
N GLN A 83 -0.80 1.62 4.92
CA GLN A 83 -0.07 0.79 5.87
C GLN A 83 1.37 0.67 5.41
N SER A 84 2.30 0.79 6.35
CA SER A 84 3.73 0.64 6.10
C SER A 84 4.48 0.53 7.41
N ILE A 85 5.70 -0.03 7.38
CA ILE A 85 6.61 0.02 8.52
C ILE A 85 6.93 1.47 8.96
N LEU A 86 6.82 2.43 8.02
CA LEU A 86 7.01 3.86 8.26
C LEU A 86 5.99 4.48 9.24
N GLU A 87 4.90 3.78 9.54
CA GLU A 87 3.93 4.21 10.56
C GLU A 87 4.58 4.40 11.93
N LEU A 88 5.57 3.57 12.28
CA LEU A 88 6.30 3.66 13.55
C LEU A 88 7.07 5.00 13.69
N TRP A 89 7.42 5.62 12.56
CA TRP A 89 8.07 6.93 12.49
C TRP A 89 7.14 8.03 11.98
N LEU A 90 5.82 7.84 12.09
CA LEU A 90 4.80 8.83 11.72
C LEU A 90 4.87 9.32 10.26
N PHE A 91 5.50 8.55 9.36
CA PHE A 91 5.84 8.99 8.01
C PHE A 91 6.66 10.30 7.95
N LYS A 92 7.44 10.61 8.99
CA LYS A 92 8.26 11.82 9.04
C LYS A 92 9.68 11.53 8.56
N LYS A 93 10.02 12.07 7.38
CA LYS A 93 11.38 11.98 6.81
C LYS A 93 12.47 12.41 7.79
N ALA A 94 12.22 13.50 8.53
CA ALA A 94 13.16 14.03 9.52
C ALA A 94 13.51 13.02 10.64
N GLU A 95 12.60 12.10 11.00
CA GLU A 95 12.90 11.07 12.01
C GLU A 95 13.85 9.98 11.48
N LEU A 96 13.88 9.75 10.16
CA LEU A 96 14.82 8.81 9.53
C LEU A 96 16.18 9.45 9.17
N GLU A 97 16.22 10.79 9.13
CA GLU A 97 17.41 11.58 8.83
C GLU A 97 18.22 11.92 10.10
N LYS A 98 17.60 11.86 11.29
CA LYS A 98 18.25 12.09 12.60
C LYS A 98 19.11 10.90 13.05
N ASN A 99 20.23 10.62 12.39
CA ASN A 99 21.21 9.61 12.80
C ASN A 99 20.62 8.23 13.19
N LEU A 100 19.50 7.85 12.58
CA LEU A 100 18.90 6.54 12.81
C LEU A 100 19.93 5.45 12.50
N THR A 101 20.12 4.53 13.43
CA THR A 101 21.01 3.37 13.33
C THR A 101 20.21 2.10 13.05
N ASN A 102 20.89 1.04 12.60
CA ASN A 102 20.23 -0.25 12.40
C ASN A 102 19.72 -0.81 13.73
N GLU A 103 20.48 -0.63 14.80
CA GLU A 103 20.17 -1.07 16.16
C GLU A 103 18.89 -0.40 16.69
N GLU A 104 18.71 0.89 16.44
CA GLU A 104 17.50 1.62 16.83
C GLU A 104 16.25 1.11 16.10
N ILE A 105 16.38 0.65 14.85
CA ILE A 105 15.28 0.01 14.12
C ILE A 105 14.86 -1.26 14.87
N PHE A 106 15.81 -2.13 15.23
CA PHE A 106 15.50 -3.33 16.01
C PHE A 106 14.86 -2.99 17.36
N CYS A 107 15.40 -2.03 18.10
CA CYS A 107 14.82 -1.55 19.35
C CYS A 107 13.36 -1.09 19.18
N GLU A 108 13.03 -0.42 18.06
CA GLU A 108 11.66 0.01 17.78
C GLU A 108 10.73 -1.19 17.49
N LEU A 109 11.20 -2.19 16.74
CA LEU A 109 10.44 -3.39 16.45
C LEU A 109 10.22 -4.28 17.69
N GLU A 110 11.20 -4.34 18.58
CA GLU A 110 11.16 -5.12 19.81
C GLU A 110 10.14 -4.59 20.83
N LYS A 111 9.74 -3.32 20.73
CA LYS A 111 8.61 -2.77 21.51
C LYS A 111 7.28 -3.46 21.20
N ARG A 112 7.18 -4.19 20.09
CA ARG A 112 5.99 -4.95 19.65
C ARG A 112 4.71 -4.11 19.76
N GLN A 113 4.76 -2.91 19.17
CA GLN A 113 3.62 -1.99 19.21
C GLN A 113 2.36 -2.67 18.66
N THR A 114 1.29 -2.68 19.45
CA THR A 114 -0.01 -3.24 19.04
C THR A 114 -0.89 -2.19 18.35
N PHE A 115 -0.50 -0.91 18.44
CA PHE A 115 -1.16 0.20 17.77
C PHE A 115 -0.15 1.06 17.02
N SER A 116 -0.53 1.50 15.82
CA SER A 116 0.25 2.43 15.02
C SER A 116 0.25 3.82 15.67
N PRO A 117 1.41 4.46 15.90
CA PRO A 117 1.46 5.81 16.46
C PRO A 117 0.96 6.85 15.45
N TYR A 118 0.94 6.52 14.15
CA TYR A 118 0.39 7.37 13.10
C TYR A 118 -1.13 7.35 13.06
N SER A 119 -1.74 6.17 12.95
CA SER A 119 -3.19 6.04 12.74
C SER A 119 -3.99 5.81 14.02
N ASN A 120 -3.33 5.49 15.14
CA ASN A 120 -3.94 5.02 16.38
C ASN A 120 -4.88 3.82 16.15
N ARG A 121 -4.39 2.83 15.39
CA ARG A 121 -5.15 1.61 15.02
C ARG A 121 -4.35 0.36 15.27
N PRO A 122 -5.01 -0.80 15.40
CA PRO A 122 -4.32 -2.07 15.49
C PRO A 122 -3.24 -2.21 14.40
N PHE A 123 -2.02 -2.40 14.84
CA PHE A 123 -0.84 -2.58 14.01
C PHE A 123 -0.28 -3.98 14.24
N SER A 124 0.18 -4.61 13.16
CA SER A 124 0.84 -5.92 13.19
C SER A 124 2.02 -5.85 12.25
N LEU A 125 3.18 -6.18 12.78
CA LEU A 125 4.44 -6.14 12.04
C LEU A 125 4.39 -7.06 10.83
N GLU A 126 3.76 -8.23 10.98
CA GLU A 126 3.58 -9.26 9.96
C GLU A 126 2.76 -8.79 8.75
N ARG A 127 1.98 -7.70 8.90
CA ARG A 127 1.23 -7.11 7.78
C ARG A 127 2.08 -6.23 6.88
N VAL A 128 3.19 -5.71 7.40
CA VAL A 128 4.05 -4.71 6.73
C VAL A 128 5.50 -5.17 6.57
N VAL A 129 5.90 -6.27 7.21
CA VAL A 129 7.22 -6.89 7.09
C VAL A 129 7.08 -8.37 6.76
N GLY A 130 7.78 -8.81 5.71
CA GLY A 130 7.80 -10.19 5.24
C GLY A 130 9.13 -10.89 5.50
N GLY A 131 9.07 -12.20 5.72
CA GLY A 131 10.26 -13.04 5.90
C GLY A 131 11.06 -12.71 7.16
N LEU A 132 10.36 -12.42 8.27
CA LEU A 132 10.98 -12.20 9.58
C LEU A 132 11.79 -13.44 10.00
N THR A 133 12.98 -13.19 10.51
CA THR A 133 13.86 -14.21 11.10
C THR A 133 14.11 -13.87 12.55
N TYR A 134 14.35 -14.92 13.36
CA TYR A 134 14.53 -14.78 14.79
C TYR A 134 15.80 -15.48 15.24
N LYS A 135 16.48 -14.87 16.22
CA LYS A 135 17.59 -15.46 16.96
C LYS A 135 17.31 -15.27 18.45
N ASP A 136 17.29 -16.38 19.20
CA ASP A 136 17.02 -16.37 20.65
C ASP A 136 15.70 -15.67 21.04
N GLY A 137 14.68 -15.75 20.16
CA GLY A 137 13.36 -15.14 20.37
C GLY A 137 13.24 -13.66 19.96
N ASN A 138 14.35 -13.02 19.60
CA ASN A 138 14.41 -11.64 19.10
C ASN A 138 14.47 -11.59 17.58
N ILE A 139 13.98 -10.49 17.01
CA ILE A 139 14.00 -10.29 15.55
C ILE A 139 15.45 -10.09 15.13
N SER A 140 15.93 -10.92 14.20
CA SER A 140 17.30 -10.87 13.69
C SER A 140 17.41 -10.32 12.26
N GLY A 141 16.29 -10.19 11.55
CA GLY A 141 16.28 -9.75 10.16
C GLY A 141 14.90 -9.91 9.51
N ALA A 142 14.73 -9.32 8.33
CA ALA A 142 13.55 -9.50 7.49
C ALA A 142 13.92 -9.43 6.02
N ARG A 143 13.12 -10.01 5.12
CA ARG A 143 13.40 -10.04 3.68
C ARG A 143 12.58 -9.05 2.85
N ALA A 144 11.50 -8.52 3.41
CA ALA A 144 10.64 -7.63 2.66
C ALA A 144 9.97 -6.56 3.53
N PHE A 145 9.84 -5.36 2.99
CA PHE A 145 8.91 -4.35 3.48
C PHE A 145 7.75 -4.22 2.51
N LYS A 146 6.55 -4.05 3.06
CA LYS A 146 5.32 -3.83 2.28
C LYS A 146 4.73 -2.47 2.64
N ALA A 147 4.32 -1.73 1.63
CA ALA A 147 3.43 -0.58 1.78
C ALA A 147 2.16 -0.77 0.97
N SER A 148 1.03 -0.31 1.51
CA SER A 148 -0.26 -0.29 0.83
C SER A 148 -0.90 1.09 0.92
N TYR A 149 -1.54 1.50 -0.16
CA TYR A 149 -2.23 2.77 -0.31
C TYR A 149 -3.66 2.49 -0.77
N ALA A 150 -4.64 2.82 0.06
CA ALA A 150 -6.04 2.66 -0.30
C ALA A 150 -6.53 3.87 -1.09
N VAL A 151 -7.10 3.63 -2.26
CA VAL A 151 -7.72 4.62 -3.12
C VAL A 151 -9.23 4.40 -3.08
N GLU A 152 -9.98 5.46 -2.78
CA GLU A 152 -11.44 5.44 -2.75
C GLU A 152 -11.98 5.09 -4.14
N SER A 153 -12.85 4.07 -4.18
CA SER A 153 -13.48 3.62 -5.40
C SER A 153 -14.59 4.59 -5.81
N LYS A 154 -14.46 5.23 -6.98
CA LYS A 154 -15.55 5.94 -7.65
C LYS A 154 -15.71 5.40 -9.05
N LEU A 155 -16.49 4.33 -9.13
CA LEU A 155 -16.87 3.73 -10.38
C LEU A 155 -17.84 4.63 -11.13
N GLU A 156 -17.50 4.91 -12.38
CA GLU A 156 -18.34 5.64 -13.32
C GLU A 156 -18.51 4.81 -14.58
N LEU A 157 -19.70 4.87 -15.19
CA LEU A 157 -19.97 4.15 -16.42
C LEU A 157 -19.12 4.74 -17.56
N ASP A 158 -18.18 3.95 -18.07
CA ASP A 158 -17.47 4.30 -19.28
C ASP A 158 -18.38 4.11 -20.49
N LYS A 159 -18.73 5.20 -21.15
CA LYS A 159 -19.60 5.18 -22.32
C LYS A 159 -19.00 4.44 -23.52
N SER A 160 -17.67 4.23 -23.52
CA SER A 160 -16.98 3.56 -24.63
C SER A 160 -16.95 2.04 -24.50
N SER A 161 -16.68 1.51 -23.30
CA SER A 161 -16.69 0.07 -23.03
C SER A 161 -18.02 -0.46 -22.49
N GLY A 162 -18.86 0.40 -21.92
CA GLY A 162 -20.04 0.02 -21.16
C GLY A 162 -19.72 -0.54 -19.76
N GLU A 163 -18.47 -0.46 -19.32
CA GLU A 163 -18.02 -0.96 -18.02
C GLU A 163 -17.93 0.16 -16.98
N GLU A 164 -18.14 -0.19 -15.72
CA GLU A 164 -17.91 0.70 -14.58
C GLU A 164 -16.41 0.75 -14.27
N ILE A 165 -15.81 1.93 -14.40
CA ILE A 165 -14.38 2.13 -14.17
C ILE A 165 -14.12 3.37 -13.32
N ASP A 166 -13.04 3.37 -12.55
CA ASP A 166 -12.51 4.58 -11.92
C ASP A 166 -11.29 5.08 -12.71
N ARG A 167 -11.54 6.02 -13.64
CA ARG A 167 -10.48 6.60 -14.48
C ARG A 167 -9.40 7.32 -13.68
N ARG A 168 -9.78 7.92 -12.54
CA ARG A 168 -8.84 8.66 -11.68
C ARG A 168 -7.86 7.68 -11.05
N ALA A 169 -8.38 6.57 -10.52
CA ALA A 169 -7.58 5.48 -9.98
C ALA A 169 -6.64 4.90 -11.04
N ILE A 170 -7.14 4.58 -12.25
CA ILE A 170 -6.32 4.06 -13.36
C ILE A 170 -5.15 5.02 -13.68
N MET A 171 -5.42 6.32 -13.80
CA MET A 171 -4.37 7.30 -14.08
C MET A 171 -3.34 7.38 -12.95
N TRP A 172 -3.78 7.34 -11.69
CA TRP A 172 -2.88 7.38 -10.54
C TRP A 172 -2.04 6.10 -10.42
N GLU A 173 -2.66 4.93 -10.61
CA GLU A 173 -1.99 3.62 -10.56
C GLU A 173 -0.96 3.47 -11.68
N LYS A 174 -1.17 4.10 -12.84
CA LYS A 174 -0.17 4.17 -13.91
C LYS A 174 1.08 4.93 -13.48
N GLU A 175 0.92 6.11 -12.88
CA GLU A 175 2.07 6.88 -12.38
C GLU A 175 2.75 6.21 -11.18
N PHE A 176 1.96 5.54 -10.32
CA PHE A 176 2.47 4.69 -9.26
C PHE A 176 3.36 3.58 -9.83
N ALA A 177 2.90 2.87 -10.85
CA ALA A 177 3.68 1.85 -11.54
C ALA A 177 4.96 2.43 -12.18
N ASN A 178 4.87 3.57 -12.87
CA ASN A 178 6.04 4.22 -13.47
C ASN A 178 7.14 4.54 -12.45
N ILE A 179 6.77 5.05 -11.26
CA ILE A 179 7.72 5.33 -10.19
C ILE A 179 8.40 4.04 -9.71
N LEU A 180 7.64 2.95 -9.58
CA LEU A 180 8.14 1.69 -9.05
C LEU A 180 8.96 0.89 -10.05
N ASP A 181 8.69 1.04 -11.35
CA ASP A 181 9.49 0.45 -12.43
C ASP A 181 10.94 0.99 -12.46
N GLU A 182 11.23 2.10 -11.76
CA GLU A 182 12.60 2.61 -11.57
C GLU A 182 13.42 1.82 -10.54
N TYR A 183 12.80 0.95 -9.75
CA TYR A 183 13.45 0.19 -8.67
C TYR A 183 13.41 -1.32 -8.97
N ASP A 184 14.58 -1.92 -9.15
CA ASP A 184 14.76 -3.34 -9.53
C ASP A 184 14.43 -4.33 -8.41
N ASP A 185 14.52 -3.88 -7.15
CA ASP A 185 14.25 -4.64 -5.93
C ASP A 185 12.83 -4.41 -5.38
N VAL A 186 11.95 -3.80 -6.18
CA VAL A 186 10.54 -3.58 -5.82
C VAL A 186 9.62 -4.35 -6.75
N VAL A 187 8.64 -5.05 -6.15
CA VAL A 187 7.51 -5.64 -6.86
C VAL A 187 6.23 -4.95 -6.42
N TYR A 188 5.26 -4.79 -7.32
CA TYR A 188 4.04 -4.07 -7.02
C TYR A 188 2.80 -4.70 -7.64
N PHE A 189 1.66 -4.37 -7.04
CA PHE A 189 0.33 -4.85 -7.41
C PHE A 189 -0.62 -3.67 -7.40
N THR A 190 -1.32 -3.47 -8.51
CA THR A 190 -2.37 -2.47 -8.69
C THR A 190 -3.63 -3.18 -9.19
N ASN A 191 -4.80 -2.56 -9.07
CA ASN A 191 -6.05 -3.21 -9.49
C ASN A 191 -6.25 -3.15 -11.02
N THR A 192 -5.47 -2.31 -11.71
CA THR A 192 -5.59 -2.04 -13.15
C THR A 192 -4.61 -2.79 -14.05
N LYS A 193 -3.88 -3.78 -13.49
CA LYS A 193 -3.04 -4.73 -14.25
C LYS A 193 -3.57 -6.15 -14.13
#